data_AF-A0A3B5JZJ3-F1
#
_entry.id   AF-A0A3B5JZJ3-F1
#
_cell.length_a   1.000
_cell.length_b   1.000
_cell.length_c   1.000
_cell.angle_alpha   90.00
_cell.angle_beta   90.00
_cell.angle_gamma   90.00
#
_symmetry.space_group_name_H-M   'P 1'
#
loop_
_entity.id
_entity.type
_entity.pdbx_description
1 polymer ?
#
loop_
_entity_poly.entity_id
_entity_poly.type
_entity_poly.pdbx_seq_one_letter_code
_entity_poly.pdbx_strand_id
1 'polypeptide(L)'
;QNRRSIFASKISPSLNIPDFWLDVGVARLTSAPCWVIYLQVLQEAVWPGGTLPVQPRPERSAAQRQEAKKQCLDCLMQLLPEIITDMLGSEKFRLSIETMLESLQDPQINKHLIFSICDLLLEFLIPESCDQAFQKSLLQSLSRVSDKDSHHT
;
A
#
# COMPACT_ATOMS: atom_id res chain seq x y z
N GLN A 1 -13.85 -12.48 -51.91
CA GLN A 1 -12.49 -12.13 -51.45
C GLN A 1 -12.53 -10.91 -50.52
N ASN A 2 -12.96 -11.08 -49.27
CA ASN A 2 -12.11 -11.27 -48.08
C ASN A 2 -11.46 -9.98 -47.51
N ARG A 3 -12.28 -9.07 -46.94
CA ARG A 3 -11.81 -8.03 -45.99
C ARG A 3 -11.78 -8.51 -44.53
N ARG A 4 -12.21 -9.74 -44.25
CA ARG A 4 -12.16 -10.35 -42.91
C ARG A 4 -10.77 -10.90 -42.56
N SER A 5 -9.91 -11.11 -43.56
CA SER A 5 -8.57 -11.68 -43.36
C SER A 5 -7.47 -10.70 -42.95
N ILE A 6 -7.70 -9.38 -43.02
CA ILE A 6 -6.65 -8.40 -42.68
C ILE A 6 -6.63 -8.08 -41.17
N PHE A 7 -7.74 -8.26 -40.45
CA PHE A 7 -7.77 -8.06 -39.00
C PHE A 7 -7.37 -9.30 -38.19
N ALA A 8 -7.36 -10.48 -38.80
CA ALA A 8 -6.98 -11.72 -38.15
C ALA A 8 -5.46 -11.96 -38.08
N SER A 9 -4.64 -11.16 -38.78
CA SER A 9 -3.19 -11.37 -38.90
C SER A 9 -2.34 -10.51 -37.96
N LYS A 10 -2.95 -9.78 -37.02
CA LYS A 10 -2.21 -8.93 -36.05
C LYS A 10 -2.35 -9.34 -34.59
N ILE A 11 -2.96 -10.49 -34.32
CA ILE A 11 -2.91 -11.10 -32.99
C ILE A 11 -1.73 -12.08 -33.00
N SER A 12 -0.60 -11.59 -32.49
CA SER A 12 0.59 -12.40 -32.27
C SER A 12 0.24 -13.66 -31.45
N PRO A 13 0.79 -14.85 -31.76
CA PRO A 13 0.38 -16.12 -31.13
C PRO A 13 0.84 -16.32 -29.68
N SER A 14 1.35 -15.28 -29.02
CA SER A 14 1.98 -15.35 -27.70
C SER A 14 1.34 -14.40 -26.69
N LEU A 15 0.06 -14.08 -26.85
CA LEU A 15 -0.66 -13.34 -25.82
C LEU A 15 -1.01 -14.33 -24.70
N ASN A 16 -0.20 -14.38 -23.65
CA ASN A 16 -0.62 -14.95 -22.38
C ASN A 16 -1.84 -14.15 -21.91
N ILE A 17 -3.01 -14.67 -22.22
CA ILE A 17 -4.31 -14.09 -21.84
C ILE A 17 -4.34 -13.77 -20.32
N PRO A 18 -3.81 -14.61 -19.41
CA PRO A 18 -3.75 -14.28 -17.98
C PRO A 18 -2.92 -13.03 -17.70
N ASP A 19 -1.73 -12.92 -18.29
CA ASP A 19 -0.83 -11.78 -18.08
C ASP A 19 -1.46 -10.48 -18.58
N PHE A 20 -2.14 -10.51 -19.73
CA PHE A 20 -2.83 -9.34 -20.28
C PHE A 20 -3.98 -8.85 -19.38
N TRP A 21 -4.80 -9.75 -18.84
CA TRP A 21 -5.89 -9.35 -17.93
C TRP A 21 -5.38 -8.87 -16.58
N LEU A 22 -4.28 -9.46 -16.08
CA LEU A 22 -3.59 -8.98 -14.90
C LEU A 22 -3.03 -7.58 -15.13
N ASP A 23 -2.32 -7.35 -16.23
CA ASP A 23 -1.74 -6.05 -16.57
C ASP A 23 -2.80 -4.96 -16.74
N VAL A 24 -3.93 -5.26 -17.40
CA VAL A 24 -5.05 -4.32 -17.53
C VAL A 24 -5.70 -4.04 -16.17
N GLY A 25 -5.83 -5.07 -15.33
CA GLY A 25 -6.35 -4.92 -13.97
C GLY A 25 -5.45 -4.04 -13.10
N VAL A 26 -4.14 -4.33 -13.12
CA VAL A 26 -3.11 -3.56 -12.42
C VAL A 26 -3.08 -2.13 -12.92
N ALA A 27 -3.01 -1.90 -14.24
CA ALA A 27 -2.98 -0.55 -14.83
C ALA A 27 -4.22 0.27 -14.48
N ARG A 28 -5.39 -0.37 -14.35
CA ARG A 28 -6.61 0.31 -13.91
C ARG A 28 -6.55 0.68 -12.43
N LEU A 29 -6.10 -0.23 -11.58
CA LEU A 29 -5.95 0.00 -10.14
C LEU A 29 -4.85 1.03 -9.83
N THR A 30 -3.74 1.03 -10.57
CA THR A 30 -2.62 1.95 -10.39
C THR A 30 -2.76 3.24 -11.19
N SER A 31 -3.92 3.48 -11.81
CA SER A 31 -4.17 4.70 -12.57
C SER A 31 -4.18 5.93 -11.65
N ALA A 32 -3.71 7.07 -12.16
CA ALA A 32 -3.70 8.34 -11.43
C ALA A 32 -5.03 8.70 -10.71
N PRO A 33 -6.22 8.54 -11.31
CA PRO A 33 -7.47 8.80 -10.59
C PRO A 33 -7.73 7.83 -9.43
N CYS A 34 -7.31 6.57 -9.54
CA CYS A 34 -7.42 5.62 -8.42
C CYS A 34 -6.49 5.99 -7.26
N TRP A 35 -5.29 6.49 -7.56
CA TRP A 35 -4.38 7.02 -6.53
C TRP A 35 -4.99 8.15 -5.72
N VAL A 36 -5.72 9.07 -6.36
CA VAL A 36 -6.43 10.14 -5.64
C VAL A 36 -7.42 9.55 -4.64
N ILE A 37 -8.18 8.54 -5.05
CA ILE A 37 -9.14 7.85 -4.17
C ILE A 37 -8.41 7.14 -3.03
N TYR A 38 -7.32 6.41 -3.32
CA TYR A 38 -6.55 5.72 -2.29
C TYR A 38 -5.95 6.67 -1.26
N LEU A 39 -5.40 7.80 -1.71
CA LEU A 39 -4.85 8.82 -0.84
C LEU A 39 -5.94 9.47 0.02
N GLN A 40 -7.13 9.74 -0.53
CA GLN A 40 -8.26 10.26 0.23
C GLN A 40 -8.76 9.25 1.28
N VAL A 41 -8.91 7.98 0.89
CA VAL A 41 -9.33 6.92 1.83
C VAL A 41 -8.29 6.73 2.93
N LEU A 42 -7.00 6.76 2.58
CA LEU A 42 -5.91 6.68 3.55
C LEU A 42 -5.91 7.88 4.49
N GLN A 43 -6.07 9.09 3.95
CA GLN A 43 -6.21 10.31 4.72
C GLN A 43 -7.34 10.17 5.72
N GLU A 44 -8.55 9.79 5.29
CA GLU A 44 -9.69 9.64 6.19
C GLU A 44 -9.53 8.50 7.22
N ALA A 45 -8.81 7.43 6.86
CA ALA A 45 -8.57 6.31 7.78
C ALA A 45 -7.56 6.65 8.91
N VAL A 46 -6.53 7.44 8.57
CA VAL A 46 -5.47 7.83 9.51
C VAL A 46 -5.83 9.13 10.24
N TRP A 47 -6.29 10.14 9.49
CA TRP A 47 -6.64 11.49 9.90
C TRP A 47 -8.00 11.92 9.34
N PRO A 48 -9.11 11.53 9.98
CA PRO A 48 -10.44 11.94 9.54
C PRO A 48 -10.53 13.48 9.50
N GLY A 49 -10.94 14.03 8.37
CA GLY A 49 -10.96 15.49 8.14
C GLY A 49 -9.59 16.16 8.02
N GLY A 50 -8.51 15.40 7.87
CA GLY A 50 -7.15 15.90 7.67
C GLY A 50 -6.47 16.46 8.93
N THR A 51 -7.08 16.31 10.11
CA THR A 51 -6.52 16.79 11.37
C THR A 51 -5.95 15.63 12.20
N LEU A 52 -4.75 15.82 12.76
CA LEU A 52 -4.19 14.90 13.74
C LEU A 52 -5.05 14.92 15.01
N PRO A 53 -5.58 13.78 15.48
CA PRO A 53 -6.33 13.73 16.73
C PRO A 53 -5.49 14.28 17.88
N VAL A 54 -6.04 15.24 18.62
CA VAL A 54 -5.38 15.84 19.81
C VAL A 54 -5.21 14.81 20.93
N GLN A 55 -6.07 13.78 20.96
CA GLN A 55 -5.93 12.64 21.87
C GLN A 55 -5.42 11.39 21.14
N PRO A 56 -4.55 10.60 21.78
CA PRO A 56 -4.18 9.29 21.26
C PRO A 56 -5.44 8.44 21.09
N ARG A 57 -5.55 7.77 19.93
CA ARG A 57 -6.66 6.87 19.65
C ARG A 57 -6.72 5.81 20.77
N PRO A 58 -7.90 5.56 21.38
CA PRO A 58 -8.02 4.56 22.43
C PRO A 58 -7.50 3.22 21.91
N GLU A 59 -6.71 2.54 22.74
CA GLU A 59 -6.18 1.23 22.37
C GLU A 59 -7.34 0.27 22.09
N ARG A 60 -7.35 -0.33 20.89
CA ARG A 60 -8.33 -1.37 20.57
C ARG A 60 -8.19 -2.52 21.55
N SER A 61 -9.31 -2.96 22.11
CA SER A 61 -9.34 -4.13 22.98
C SER A 61 -8.94 -5.39 22.21
N ALA A 62 -8.41 -6.41 22.90
CA ALA A 62 -8.03 -7.67 22.26
C ALA A 62 -9.20 -8.31 21.50
N ALA A 63 -10.42 -8.22 22.04
CA ALA A 63 -11.64 -8.71 21.40
C ALA A 63 -11.96 -7.94 20.10
N GLN A 64 -11.82 -6.62 20.09
CA GLN A 64 -12.04 -5.81 18.88
C GLN A 64 -11.01 -6.10 17.80
N ARG A 65 -9.75 -6.35 18.17
CA ARG A 65 -8.68 -6.73 17.22
C ARG A 65 -9.00 -8.08 16.58
N GLN A 66 -9.39 -9.06 17.39
CA GLN A 66 -9.74 -10.39 16.91
C GLN A 66 -10.96 -10.38 15.99
N GLU A 67 -11.99 -9.60 16.32
CA GLU A 67 -13.18 -9.46 15.49
C GLU A 67 -12.85 -8.82 14.14
N ALA A 68 -12.06 -7.73 14.15
CA ALA A 68 -11.61 -7.09 12.91
C ALA A 68 -10.75 -8.03 12.05
N LYS A 69 -9.88 -8.85 12.67
CA LYS A 69 -9.09 -9.88 11.97
C LYS A 69 -10.02 -10.86 11.25
N LYS A 70 -11.03 -11.38 11.96
CA LYS A 70 -11.97 -12.35 11.42
C LYS A 70 -12.77 -11.77 10.25
N GLN A 71 -13.33 -10.57 10.41
CA GLN A 71 -14.08 -9.90 9.34
C GLN A 71 -13.21 -9.65 8.11
N CYS A 72 -11.95 -9.25 8.31
CA CYS A 72 -11.01 -9.05 7.21
C CYS A 72 -10.65 -10.35 6.49
N LEU A 73 -10.41 -11.43 7.25
CA LEU A 73 -10.17 -12.76 6.70
C LEU A 73 -11.35 -13.22 5.83
N ASP A 74 -12.57 -13.13 6.35
CA ASP A 74 -13.79 -13.53 5.63
C ASP A 74 -13.97 -12.71 4.35
N CYS A 75 -13.75 -11.39 4.41
CA CYS A 75 -13.80 -10.51 3.25
C CYS A 75 -12.76 -10.89 2.19
N LEU A 76 -11.51 -11.16 2.60
CA LEU A 76 -10.45 -11.53 1.67
C LEU A 76 -10.65 -12.91 1.05
N MET A 77 -11.27 -13.85 1.80
CA MET A 77 -11.69 -15.13 1.25
C MET A 77 -12.79 -14.97 0.19
N GLN A 78 -13.70 -14.01 0.35
CA GLN A 78 -14.76 -13.74 -0.65
C GLN A 78 -14.25 -13.08 -1.92
N LEU A 79 -13.10 -12.38 -1.86
CA LEU A 79 -12.48 -11.72 -3.01
C LEU A 79 -11.69 -12.69 -3.90
N LEU A 80 -11.50 -13.95 -3.48
CA LEU A 80 -10.79 -14.96 -4.26
C LEU A 80 -11.57 -15.37 -5.51
N PRO A 81 -10.96 -15.28 -6.71
CA PRO A 81 -11.45 -15.98 -7.89
C PRO A 81 -11.39 -17.50 -7.68
N GLU A 82 -12.36 -18.24 -8.23
CA GLU A 82 -12.40 -19.71 -8.15
C GLU A 82 -11.11 -20.37 -8.65
N ILE A 83 -10.44 -19.76 -9.64
CA ILE A 83 -9.16 -20.22 -10.20
C ILE A 83 -8.05 -20.31 -9.13
N ILE A 84 -8.00 -19.36 -8.18
CA ILE A 84 -6.96 -19.36 -7.13
C ILE A 84 -7.24 -20.50 -6.12
N THR A 85 -8.52 -20.73 -5.83
CA THR A 85 -8.97 -21.82 -4.97
C THR A 85 -8.65 -23.18 -5.59
N ASP A 86 -8.83 -23.33 -6.90
CA ASP A 86 -8.53 -24.57 -7.63
C ASP A 86 -7.02 -24.83 -7.76
N MET A 87 -6.19 -23.79 -7.89
CA MET A 87 -4.74 -23.94 -8.04
C MET A 87 -3.99 -24.14 -6.71
N LEU A 88 -4.39 -23.43 -5.66
CA LEU A 88 -3.64 -23.38 -4.39
C LEU A 88 -4.34 -24.10 -3.23
N GLY A 89 -5.65 -24.32 -3.35
CA GLY A 89 -6.51 -24.82 -2.27
C GLY A 89 -6.92 -23.70 -1.31
N SER A 90 -8.22 -23.56 -1.06
CA SER A 90 -8.79 -22.53 -0.17
C SER A 90 -8.15 -22.53 1.22
N GLU A 91 -7.88 -23.71 1.79
CA GLU A 91 -7.30 -23.84 3.13
C GLU A 91 -5.87 -23.32 3.23
N LYS A 92 -5.05 -23.52 2.19
CA LYS A 92 -3.67 -23.02 2.16
C LYS A 92 -3.65 -21.51 2.04
N PHE A 93 -4.52 -20.96 1.20
CA PHE A 93 -4.67 -19.52 1.06
C PHE A 93 -5.20 -18.90 2.36
N ARG A 94 -6.21 -19.50 2.99
CA ARG A 94 -6.76 -19.07 4.28
C ARG A 94 -5.68 -18.97 5.35
N LEU A 95 -4.85 -20.01 5.52
CA LEU A 95 -3.73 -20.01 6.46
C LEU A 95 -2.70 -18.92 6.12
N SER A 96 -2.41 -18.71 4.84
CA SER A 96 -1.47 -17.66 4.40
C SER A 96 -1.99 -16.26 4.74
N ILE A 97 -3.26 -15.99 4.46
CA ILE A 97 -3.89 -14.71 4.80
C ILE A 97 -3.99 -14.54 6.31
N GLU A 98 -4.35 -15.59 7.05
CA GLU A 98 -4.42 -15.54 8.50
C GLU A 98 -3.06 -15.19 9.12
N THR A 99 -1.98 -15.76 8.59
CA THR A 99 -0.59 -15.45 9.01
C THR A 99 -0.21 -14.01 8.66
N MET A 100 -0.59 -13.54 7.46
CA MET A 100 -0.40 -12.15 7.05
C MET A 100 -1.15 -11.19 7.99
N LEU A 101 -2.41 -11.47 8.32
CA LEU A 101 -3.22 -10.67 9.23
C LEU A 101 -2.70 -10.71 10.68
N GLU A 102 -2.10 -11.83 11.10
CA GLU A 102 -1.42 -11.89 12.40
C GLU A 102 -0.21 -10.95 12.44
N SER A 103 0.58 -10.94 11.37
CA SER A 103 1.72 -10.03 11.24
C SER A 103 1.30 -8.55 11.28
N LEU A 104 0.15 -8.23 10.67
CA LEU A 104 -0.42 -6.88 10.68
C LEU A 104 -1.02 -6.46 12.03
N GLN A 105 -1.20 -7.38 12.97
CA GLN A 105 -1.58 -7.03 14.35
C GLN A 105 -0.39 -6.66 15.22
N ASP A 106 0.83 -6.99 14.80
CA ASP A 106 2.05 -6.68 15.54
C ASP A 106 2.46 -5.20 15.34
N PRO A 107 2.60 -4.43 16.44
CA PRO A 107 2.94 -3.02 16.35
C PRO A 107 4.37 -2.75 15.87
N GLN A 108 5.33 -3.66 16.08
CA GLN A 108 6.70 -3.52 15.59
C GLN A 108 6.75 -3.75 14.08
N ILE A 109 6.06 -4.77 13.58
CA ILE A 109 5.95 -5.03 12.13
C ILE A 109 5.31 -3.82 11.46
N ASN A 110 4.20 -3.32 11.99
CA ASN A 110 3.54 -2.13 11.44
C ASN A 110 4.43 -0.88 11.49
N LYS A 111 5.18 -0.69 12.57
CA LYS A 111 6.15 0.40 12.68
C LYS A 111 7.19 0.32 11.56
N HIS A 112 7.82 -0.84 11.39
CA HIS A 112 8.78 -1.07 10.32
C HIS A 112 8.17 -0.84 8.94
N LEU A 113 6.96 -1.36 8.70
CA LEU A 113 6.24 -1.18 7.45
C LEU A 113 6.03 0.30 7.12
N ILE A 114 5.60 1.11 8.08
CA ILE A 114 5.39 2.55 7.89
C ILE A 114 6.70 3.25 7.55
N PHE A 115 7.78 3.00 8.29
CA PHE A 115 9.08 3.62 8.00
C PHE A 115 9.61 3.19 6.62
N SER A 116 9.48 1.91 6.26
CA SER A 116 9.87 1.45 4.93
C SER A 116 9.04 2.10 3.81
N ILE A 117 7.74 2.30 4.00
CA ILE A 117 6.91 3.05 3.04
C ILE A 117 7.37 4.50 2.95
N CYS A 118 7.64 5.15 4.10
CA CYS A 118 8.16 6.52 4.12
C CYS A 118 9.50 6.64 3.39
N ASP A 119 10.42 5.70 3.59
CA ASP A 119 11.70 5.67 2.90
C ASP A 119 11.52 5.57 1.38
N LEU A 120 10.65 4.66 0.91
CA LEU A 120 10.33 4.53 -0.53
C LEU A 120 9.67 5.79 -1.09
N LEU A 121 8.76 6.42 -0.34
CA LEU A 121 8.13 7.66 -0.74
C LEU A 121 9.13 8.81 -0.80
N LEU A 122 10.06 8.90 0.15
CA LEU A 122 11.13 9.90 0.14
C LEU A 122 12.03 9.72 -1.07
N GLU A 123 12.43 8.48 -1.39
CA GLU A 123 13.20 8.16 -2.59
C GLU A 123 12.48 8.60 -3.88
N PHE A 124 11.16 8.43 -3.93
CA PHE A 124 10.36 8.82 -5.10
C PHE A 124 10.10 10.33 -5.20
N LEU A 125 9.71 10.98 -4.10
CA LEU A 125 9.30 12.40 -4.07
C LEU A 125 10.50 13.34 -4.04
N ILE A 126 11.59 12.94 -3.39
CA ILE A 126 12.79 13.74 -3.17
C ILE A 126 14.00 12.83 -3.46
N PRO A 127 14.33 12.55 -4.73
CA PRO A 127 15.47 11.70 -5.05
C PRO A 127 16.80 12.23 -4.46
N GLU A 128 16.89 13.55 -4.25
CA GLU A 128 18.00 14.22 -3.54
C GLU A 128 18.12 13.81 -2.06
N SER A 129 17.11 13.19 -1.46
CA SER A 129 17.19 12.69 -0.07
C SER A 129 18.16 11.53 0.09
N CYS A 130 18.47 10.81 -0.99
CA CYS A 130 19.50 9.79 -1.01
C CYS A 130 20.92 10.39 -1.06
N ASP A 131 21.07 11.69 -1.36
CA ASP A 131 22.36 12.35 -1.35
C ASP A 131 22.82 12.67 0.08
N GLN A 132 24.00 12.17 0.41
CA GLN A 132 24.59 12.32 1.74
C GLN A 132 24.97 13.79 2.03
N ALA A 133 25.25 14.60 1.00
CA ALA A 133 25.54 16.02 1.19
C ALA A 133 24.26 16.81 1.51
N PHE A 134 23.15 16.52 0.82
CA PHE A 134 21.83 17.06 1.17
C PHE A 134 21.40 16.70 2.60
N GLN A 135 21.53 15.43 3.00
CA GLN A 135 21.22 15.00 4.38
C GLN A 135 22.05 15.76 5.43
N LYS A 136 23.37 15.90 5.20
CA LYS A 136 24.25 16.67 6.10
C LYS A 136 23.88 18.15 6.15
N SER A 137 23.52 18.75 5.01
CA SER A 137 23.06 20.14 4.93
C SER A 137 21.75 20.35 5.69
N LEU A 138 20.79 19.44 5.56
CA LEU A 138 19.54 19.48 6.32
C LEU A 138 19.78 19.37 7.83
N LEU A 139 20.61 18.42 8.27
CA LEU A 139 20.94 18.26 9.69
C LEU A 139 21.63 19.51 10.26
N GLN A 140 22.54 20.12 9.50
CA GLN A 140 23.17 21.39 9.89
C GLN A 140 22.18 22.55 9.91
N SER A 141 21.20 22.58 9.01
CA SER A 141 20.17 23.61 9.02
C SER A 141 19.24 23.46 10.22
N LEU A 142 18.83 22.23 10.55
CA LEU A 142 17.97 21.95 11.70
C LEU A 142 18.66 22.27 13.03
N SER A 143 19.95 21.93 13.18
CA SER A 143 20.70 22.28 14.37
C SER A 143 20.79 23.80 14.56
N ARG A 144 21.03 24.54 13.46
CA ARG A 144 21.06 26.01 13.46
C ARG A 144 19.72 26.66 13.80
N VAL A 145 18.60 26.02 13.48
CA VAL A 145 17.26 26.50 13.86
C VAL A 145 17.03 26.32 15.35
N SER A 146 17.39 25.16 15.91
CA SER A 146 17.27 24.88 17.35
C SER A 146 18.07 25.85 18.23
N ASP A 147 19.26 26.25 17.78
CA ASP A 147 20.08 27.23 18.49
C ASP A 147 19.45 28.65 18.46
N LYS A 148 18.76 29.00 17.38
CA LYS A 148 18.17 30.33 17.20
C LYS A 148 16.92 30.54 18.06
N ASP A 149 16.14 29.49 18.26
CA ASP A 149 14.96 29.52 19.14
C ASP A 149 15.37 29.56 20.63
N SER A 150 16.55 29.05 20.98
CA SER A 150 17.10 29.07 22.35
C SER A 150 17.62 30.44 22.79
N HIS A 151 17.85 31.36 21.86
CA HIS A 151 18.36 32.72 22.12
C HIS A 151 17.26 33.81 22.08
N HIS A 152 16.00 33.44 21.89
CA HIS A 152 14.85 34.37 21.77
C HIS A 152 13.87 34.33 22.97
N THR A 153 13.99 33.37 23.89
CA THR A 153 13.31 33.38 25.21
C THR A 153 14.22 33.93 26.29
#